data_AF-A0A3N4LIE4-F1
#
_entry.id   AF-A0A3N4LIE4-F1
#
_cell.length_a   1.000
_cell.length_b   1.000
_cell.length_c   1.000
_cell.angle_alpha   90.00
_cell.angle_beta   90.00
_cell.angle_gamma   90.00
#
_symmetry.space_group_name_H-M   'P 1'
#
loop_
_entity.id
_entity.type
_entity.pdbx_description
1 polymer ?
#
loop_
_entity_poly.entity_id
_entity_poly.type
_entity_poly.pdbx_seq_one_letter_code
_entity_poly.pdbx_strand_id
1 'polypeptide(L)'
;MIPTRRLLGPVAPRSSYYQSDYTQGPSLIRARKPFLVKNLLTGAAILALTGSIYLYTIKAVAQDNFEDVTVPDAPTQPAKTPNVGTSTITSGPLGK
;
A
#
# COMPACT_ATOMS: atom_id res chain seq x y z
N MET A 1 74.14 -11.04 -22.94
CA MET A 1 72.94 -10.17 -22.90
C MET A 1 71.72 -11.04 -23.12
N ILE A 2 70.87 -11.22 -22.11
CA ILE A 2 69.70 -12.11 -22.15
C ILE A 2 68.45 -11.23 -22.19
N PRO A 3 67.59 -11.31 -23.23
CA PRO A 3 66.36 -10.54 -23.26
C PRO A 3 65.29 -11.20 -22.39
N THR A 4 64.90 -10.51 -21.33
CA THR A 4 63.84 -10.88 -20.39
C THR A 4 62.48 -10.84 -21.11
N ARG A 5 61.94 -12.00 -21.49
CA ARG A 5 60.58 -12.12 -22.03
C ARG A 5 59.59 -11.86 -20.89
N ARG A 6 58.94 -10.69 -20.88
CA ARG A 6 57.82 -10.39 -19.96
C ARG A 6 56.71 -11.42 -20.19
N LEU A 7 56.55 -12.33 -19.24
CA LEU A 7 55.37 -13.18 -19.08
C LEU A 7 54.16 -12.29 -18.78
N LEU A 8 53.49 -11.86 -19.85
CA LEU A 8 52.15 -11.28 -19.78
C LEU A 8 51.20 -12.46 -19.52
N GLY A 9 50.78 -12.62 -18.27
CA GLY A 9 49.83 -13.66 -17.88
C GLY A 9 48.51 -13.55 -18.65
N PRO A 10 47.75 -14.65 -18.78
CA PRO A 10 46.45 -14.61 -19.44
C PRO A 10 45.52 -13.71 -18.64
N VAL A 11 45.01 -12.65 -19.26
CA VAL A 11 43.86 -11.90 -18.76
C VAL A 11 42.73 -12.93 -18.62
N ALA A 12 42.32 -13.20 -17.38
CA ALA A 12 41.19 -14.08 -17.12
C ALA A 12 40.02 -13.68 -18.03
N PRO A 13 39.36 -14.63 -18.72
CA PRO A 13 38.29 -14.30 -19.65
C PRO A 13 37.19 -13.57 -18.89
N ARG A 14 36.98 -12.28 -19.18
CA ARG A 14 35.83 -11.55 -18.66
C ARG A 14 34.59 -12.29 -19.16
N SER A 15 33.67 -12.60 -18.25
CA SER A 15 32.42 -13.22 -18.62
C SER A 15 31.71 -12.30 -19.62
N SER A 16 31.54 -12.73 -20.87
CA SER A 16 31.00 -11.91 -21.98
C SER A 16 29.50 -11.57 -21.83
N TYR A 17 29.00 -11.66 -20.60
CA TYR A 17 27.62 -11.41 -20.21
C TYR A 17 27.37 -9.92 -19.92
N TYR A 18 28.38 -9.22 -19.41
CA TYR A 18 28.30 -7.80 -19.05
C TYR A 18 29.42 -7.01 -19.70
N GLN A 19 29.05 -5.85 -20.24
CA GLN A 19 29.97 -4.90 -20.84
C GLN A 19 30.66 -4.07 -19.74
N SER A 20 31.69 -3.31 -20.11
CA SER A 20 32.45 -2.48 -19.16
C SER A 20 31.63 -1.37 -18.48
N ASP A 21 30.49 -1.04 -19.05
CA ASP A 21 29.49 -0.07 -18.56
C ASP A 21 28.37 -0.75 -17.72
N TYR A 22 28.56 -2.01 -17.32
CA TYR A 22 27.54 -2.84 -16.63
C TYR A 22 26.26 -3.08 -17.44
N THR A 23 26.23 -2.72 -18.72
CA THR A 23 25.10 -3.05 -19.57
C THR A 23 25.14 -4.52 -19.96
N GLN A 24 23.97 -5.08 -20.24
CA GLN A 24 23.84 -6.46 -20.66
C GLN A 24 24.30 -6.61 -22.11
N GLY A 25 25.17 -7.60 -22.36
CA GLY A 25 25.67 -7.85 -23.71
C GLY A 25 24.54 -8.15 -24.72
N PRO A 26 24.74 -7.84 -26.01
CA PRO A 26 23.74 -8.05 -27.06
C PRO A 26 23.30 -9.53 -27.19
N SER A 27 24.19 -10.47 -26.85
CA SER A 27 23.90 -11.90 -26.74
C SER A 27 22.82 -12.20 -25.69
N LEU A 28 22.93 -11.60 -24.50
CA LEU A 28 22.04 -11.80 -23.38
C LEU A 28 20.68 -11.13 -23.56
N ILE A 29 20.62 -10.01 -24.28
CA ILE A 29 19.36 -9.32 -24.62
C ILE A 29 18.52 -10.22 -25.54
N ARG A 30 19.10 -10.75 -26.62
CA ARG A 30 18.38 -11.63 -27.56
C ARG A 30 17.90 -12.91 -26.89
N ALA A 31 18.71 -13.50 -26.01
CA ALA A 31 18.33 -14.70 -25.26
C ALA A 31 17.12 -14.49 -24.34
N ARG A 32 16.90 -13.26 -23.83
CA ARG A 32 15.77 -12.93 -22.93
C ARG A 32 14.51 -12.43 -23.63
N LYS A 33 14.61 -11.96 -24.87
CA LYS A 33 13.46 -11.55 -25.70
C LYS A 33 12.27 -12.53 -25.65
N PRO A 34 12.45 -13.87 -25.79
CA PRO A 34 11.31 -14.79 -25.80
C PRO A 34 10.60 -14.93 -24.44
N PHE A 35 11.30 -14.69 -23.33
CA PHE A 35 10.75 -14.85 -21.99
C PHE A 35 10.18 -13.56 -21.41
N LEU A 36 10.61 -12.40 -21.91
CA LEU A 36 10.10 -11.11 -21.44
C LEU A 36 8.59 -10.99 -21.67
N VAL A 37 8.12 -11.32 -22.86
CA VAL A 37 6.68 -11.26 -23.20
C VAL A 37 5.88 -12.28 -22.38
N LYS A 38 6.38 -13.52 -22.29
CA LYS A 38 5.70 -14.60 -21.56
C LYS A 38 5.60 -14.30 -20.06
N ASN A 39 6.70 -13.85 -19.45
CA ASN A 39 6.72 -13.49 -18.02
C ASN A 39 5.87 -12.26 -17.72
N LEU A 40 5.88 -11.25 -18.60
CA LEU A 40 5.02 -10.08 -18.46
C LEU A 40 3.55 -10.49 -18.52
N LEU A 41 3.18 -11.35 -19.46
CA LEU A 41 1.80 -11.81 -19.63
C LEU A 41 1.34 -12.61 -18.41
N THR A 42 2.16 -13.55 -17.91
CA THR A 42 1.86 -14.29 -16.69
C THR A 42 1.75 -13.37 -15.48
N GLY A 43 2.68 -12.41 -15.33
CA GLY A 43 2.63 -11.43 -14.24
C GLY A 43 1.39 -10.55 -14.31
N ALA A 44 1.02 -10.08 -15.51
CA ALA A 44 -0.18 -9.28 -15.73
C ALA A 44 -1.45 -10.08 -15.44
N ALA A 45 -1.50 -11.36 -15.82
CA ALA A 45 -2.64 -12.23 -15.52
C ALA A 45 -2.85 -12.40 -14.01
N ILE A 46 -1.76 -12.60 -13.25
CA ILE A 46 -1.83 -12.70 -11.79
C ILE A 46 -2.29 -11.37 -11.18
N LEU A 47 -1.71 -10.24 -11.58
CA LEU A 47 -2.10 -8.92 -11.07
C LEU A 47 -3.56 -8.58 -11.39
N ALA A 48 -4.03 -8.90 -12.60
CA ALA A 48 -5.42 -8.69 -13.00
C ALA A 48 -6.38 -9.57 -12.19
N LEU A 49 -6.03 -10.84 -11.95
CA LEU A 49 -6.84 -11.74 -11.14
C LEU A 49 -6.92 -11.24 -9.69
N THR A 50 -5.80 -10.95 -9.05
CA THR A 50 -5.78 -10.46 -7.67
C THR A 50 -6.48 -9.10 -7.55
N GLY A 51 -6.22 -8.17 -8.48
CA GLY A 51 -6.85 -6.86 -8.51
C GLY A 51 -8.36 -6.94 -8.72
N SER A 52 -8.83 -7.85 -9.58
CA SER A 52 -10.27 -8.04 -9.82
C SER A 52 -10.99 -8.59 -8.59
N ILE A 53 -10.39 -9.56 -7.88
CA ILE A 53 -10.93 -10.04 -6.59
C ILE A 53 -11.00 -8.89 -5.58
N TYR A 54 -9.94 -8.11 -5.42
CA TYR A 54 -9.89 -6.99 -4.48
C TYR A 54 -10.93 -5.89 -4.79
N LEU A 55 -11.04 -5.50 -6.06
CA LEU A 55 -12.06 -4.54 -6.48
C LEU A 55 -13.48 -5.08 -6.28
N TYR A 56 -13.68 -6.37 -6.57
CA TYR A 56 -14.96 -7.03 -6.37
C TYR A 56 -15.35 -7.06 -4.89
N THR A 57 -14.44 -7.40 -3.99
CA THR A 57 -14.78 -7.48 -2.56
C THR A 57 -15.20 -6.13 -1.99
N ILE A 58 -14.53 -5.04 -2.38
CA ILE A 58 -14.95 -3.69 -1.96
C ILE A 58 -16.35 -3.38 -2.49
N LYS A 59 -16.61 -3.65 -3.77
CA LYS A 59 -17.93 -3.40 -4.38
C LYS A 59 -19.04 -4.27 -3.78
N ALA A 60 -18.73 -5.52 -3.45
CA ALA A 60 -19.68 -6.46 -2.87
C ALA A 60 -20.04 -6.06 -1.43
N VAL A 61 -19.07 -5.68 -0.60
CA VAL A 61 -19.34 -5.22 0.78
C VAL A 61 -20.10 -3.89 0.79
N ALA A 62 -19.80 -2.98 -0.15
CA ALA A 62 -20.50 -1.70 -0.24
C ALA A 62 -22.00 -1.82 -0.60
N GLN A 63 -22.44 -2.99 -1.07
CA GLN A 63 -23.84 -3.25 -1.39
C GLN A 63 -24.63 -3.84 -0.21
N ASP A 64 -23.99 -4.11 0.92
CA ASP A 64 -24.65 -4.68 2.08
C ASP A 64 -25.46 -3.59 2.82
N ASN A 65 -26.77 -3.81 2.96
CA ASN A 65 -27.67 -2.89 3.66
C ASN A 65 -27.70 -3.31 5.14
N PHE A 66 -26.90 -2.65 5.98
CA PHE A 66 -26.77 -2.90 7.42
C PHE A 66 -28.01 -2.49 8.24
N GLU A 67 -29.21 -2.61 7.69
CA GLU A 67 -30.46 -2.15 8.31
C GLU A 67 -30.92 -3.03 9.48
N ASP A 68 -30.43 -4.26 9.56
CA ASP A 68 -30.69 -5.17 10.67
C ASP A 68 -29.76 -4.92 11.89
N VAL A 69 -28.70 -4.12 11.72
CA VAL A 69 -27.80 -3.79 12.82
C VAL A 69 -28.37 -2.60 13.58
N THR A 70 -28.97 -2.88 14.74
CA THR A 70 -29.50 -1.86 15.65
C THR A 70 -28.34 -1.01 16.17
N VAL A 71 -28.24 0.23 15.70
CA VAL A 71 -27.28 1.19 16.26
C VAL A 71 -27.83 1.60 17.63
N PRO A 72 -27.15 1.29 18.75
CA PRO A 72 -27.59 1.76 20.05
C PRO A 72 -27.58 3.29 20.03
N ASP A 73 -28.66 3.92 20.51
CA ASP A 73 -28.73 5.38 20.61
C ASP A 73 -27.44 5.92 21.25
N ALA A 74 -26.91 7.01 20.67
CA ALA A 74 -25.75 7.70 21.23
C ALA A 74 -26.00 7.91 22.73
N PRO A 75 -25.01 7.61 23.60
CA PRO A 75 -25.22 7.68 25.04
C PRO A 75 -25.83 9.03 25.37
N THR A 76 -27.03 9.01 25.96
CA THR A 76 -27.75 10.20 26.37
C THR A 76 -26.77 11.09 27.12
N GLN A 77 -26.47 12.25 26.53
CA GLN A 77 -25.64 13.26 27.16
C GLN A 77 -26.29 13.55 28.52
N PRO A 78 -25.61 13.28 29.65
CA PRO A 78 -26.24 13.42 30.95
C PRO A 78 -26.75 14.85 31.07
N ALA A 79 -28.01 14.97 31.51
CA ALA A 79 -28.72 16.23 31.61
C ALA A 79 -27.81 17.30 32.22
N LYS A 80 -27.65 18.40 31.49
CA LYS A 80 -26.93 19.58 31.96
C LYS A 80 -27.55 19.95 33.31
N THR A 81 -26.83 19.71 34.39
CA THR A 81 -27.31 19.96 35.75
C THR A 81 -27.76 21.41 35.84
N PRO A 82 -28.99 21.70 36.30
CA PRO A 82 -29.38 23.07 36.58
C PRO A 82 -28.45 23.58 37.67
N ASN A 83 -27.52 24.45 37.31
CA ASN A 83 -26.69 25.16 38.26
C ASN A 83 -27.67 25.84 39.23
N VAL A 84 -27.67 25.38 40.49
CA VAL A 84 -28.39 26.02 41.59
C VAL A 84 -27.67 27.34 41.87
N GLY A 85 -27.93 28.31 41.01
CA GLY A 85 -27.55 29.71 41.17
C GLY A 85 -28.57 30.36 42.09
N THR A 86 -28.17 30.50 43.34
CA THR A 86 -28.60 31.53 44.31
C THR A 86 -29.35 32.68 43.63
N SER A 87 -30.68 32.68 43.75
CA SER A 87 -31.51 33.85 43.42
C SER A 87 -32.29 34.26 44.66
N THR A 88 -31.63 35.09 45.45
CA THR A 88 -32.14 36.29 46.11
C THR A 88 -33.62 36.30 46.50
N ILE A 89 -33.81 36.17 47.81
CA ILE A 89 -34.90 36.68 48.65
C ILE A 89 -35.58 37.92 48.02
N THR A 90 -36.89 37.86 47.77
CA THR A 90 -37.73 39.07 47.70
C THR A 90 -39.08 38.79 48.35
N SER A 91 -39.26 39.48 49.47
CA SER A 91 -40.43 39.60 50.33
C SER A 91 -41.63 40.27 49.66
N GLY A 92 -42.85 39.87 50.05
CA GLY A 92 -44.00 40.79 50.03
C GLY A 92 -45.37 40.12 49.87
N PRO A 93 -46.45 40.66 50.48
CA PRO A 93 -47.46 39.85 51.17
C PRO A 93 -48.82 39.84 50.47
N LEU A 94 -49.65 38.84 50.76
CA LEU A 94 -51.11 38.92 50.63
C LEU A 94 -51.66 38.17 51.85
N GLY A 95 -52.26 38.82 52.85
CA GLY A 95 -53.47 39.61 52.74
C GLY A 95 -54.65 38.67 53.01
N LYS A 96 -55.35 38.90 54.13
CA LYS A 96 -56.35 38.05 54.80
C LYS A 96 -57.33 37.32 53.89
#